data_AF-A0A444W0X4-F1
#
_entry.id   AF-A0A444W0X4-F1
#
_cell.length_a   1.000
_cell.length_b   1.000
_cell.length_c   1.000
_cell.angle_alpha   90.00
_cell.angle_beta   90.00
_cell.angle_gamma   90.00
#
_symmetry.space_group_name_H-M   'P 1'
#
loop_
_entity.id
_entity.type
_entity.pdbx_description
1 polymer ?
#
loop_
_entity_poly.entity_id
_entity_poly.type
_entity_poly.pdbx_seq_one_letter_code
_entity_poly.pdbx_strand_id
1 'polypeptide(L)'
;MKNLLILIFISNISFAQTNALNLKFPKDPKISKKFQNAIDEQKNQFNWLDESNKEKIKNYSMEFILDKIDNNQEYGYLFDAEYWIAFNYEKIIPQLINRITDKKEVGLVNSADLMILERIESGDLKGYGHGLIVNDDLFTVAGRANRLLTAVTGENFGSVSMKSTPKDLHILQEKWIFWLNELKKKQAP
;
A
#
# COMPACT_ATOMS: atom_id res chain seq x y z
N MET A 1 51.14 -14.93 28.55
CA MET A 1 49.86 -14.25 28.83
C MET A 1 49.58 -13.26 27.72
N LYS A 2 48.69 -13.58 26.78
CA LYS A 2 48.18 -12.66 25.76
C LYS A 2 46.67 -12.60 25.91
N ASN A 3 46.16 -11.43 26.25
CA ASN A 3 44.76 -11.16 26.51
C ASN A 3 43.95 -11.33 25.22
N LEU A 4 42.97 -12.22 25.26
CA LEU A 4 41.93 -12.38 24.25
C LEU A 4 40.76 -11.46 24.62
N LEU A 5 40.59 -10.36 23.90
CA LEU A 5 39.43 -9.48 24.05
C LEU A 5 38.35 -9.95 23.07
N ILE A 6 37.34 -10.65 23.59
CA ILE A 6 36.13 -11.00 22.83
C ILE A 6 35.13 -9.85 23.01
N LEU A 7 34.94 -9.06 21.96
CA LEU A 7 33.86 -8.08 21.86
C LEU A 7 32.59 -8.81 21.43
N ILE A 8 31.67 -9.01 22.39
CA ILE A 8 30.33 -9.52 22.11
C ILE A 8 29.49 -8.32 21.67
N PHE A 9 29.25 -8.20 20.36
CA PHE A 9 28.19 -7.35 19.84
C PHE A 9 26.84 -8.01 20.16
N ILE A 10 26.17 -7.53 21.21
CA ILE A 10 24.76 -7.83 21.44
C ILE A 10 23.97 -6.92 20.49
N SER A 11 23.72 -7.40 19.27
CA SER A 11 22.72 -6.77 18.42
C SER A 11 21.36 -6.94 19.10
N ASN A 12 20.80 -5.85 19.60
CA ASN A 12 19.39 -5.77 19.98
C ASN A 12 18.55 -5.95 18.72
N ILE A 13 18.31 -7.21 18.35
CA ILE A 13 17.27 -7.55 17.38
C ILE A 13 15.96 -7.42 18.14
N SER A 14 15.43 -6.20 18.19
CA SER A 14 14.03 -5.99 18.50
C SER A 14 13.25 -6.61 17.34
N PHE A 15 12.87 -7.88 17.47
CA PHE A 15 11.80 -8.44 16.66
C PHE A 15 10.56 -7.60 16.97
N ALA A 16 10.23 -6.67 16.07
CA ALA A 16 8.92 -6.05 16.06
C ALA A 16 7.93 -7.18 15.79
N GLN A 17 7.39 -7.76 16.85
CA GLN A 17 6.28 -8.68 16.79
C GLN A 17 5.08 -7.85 16.35
N THR A 18 4.86 -7.77 15.03
CA THR A 18 3.68 -7.15 14.45
C THR A 18 2.51 -8.03 14.85
N ASN A 19 1.84 -7.66 15.95
CA ASN A 19 0.52 -8.18 16.26
C ASN A 19 -0.41 -7.69 15.14
N ALA A 20 -0.51 -8.47 14.06
CA ALA A 20 -1.37 -8.16 12.94
C ALA A 20 -2.79 -7.94 13.47
N LEU A 21 -3.36 -6.76 13.23
CA LEU A 21 -4.69 -6.45 13.70
C LEU A 21 -5.68 -7.40 13.02
N ASN A 22 -6.62 -7.95 13.80
CA ASN A 22 -7.67 -8.82 13.27
C ASN A 22 -8.80 -7.98 12.66
N LEU A 23 -8.47 -7.23 11.61
CA LEU A 23 -9.40 -6.39 10.87
C LEU A 23 -10.25 -7.24 9.91
N LYS A 24 -11.53 -6.88 9.78
CA LYS A 24 -12.46 -7.54 8.86
C LYS A 24 -13.29 -6.49 8.16
N PHE A 25 -13.46 -6.66 6.85
CA PHE A 25 -14.38 -5.85 6.09
C PHE A 25 -15.83 -6.20 6.49
N PRO A 26 -16.74 -5.20 6.60
CA PRO A 26 -18.13 -5.45 6.98
C PRO A 26 -18.86 -6.35 5.97
N LYS A 27 -19.81 -7.17 6.43
CA LYS A 27 -20.66 -8.00 5.54
C LYS A 27 -21.66 -7.18 4.73
N ASP A 28 -22.21 -6.13 5.34
CA ASP A 28 -23.18 -5.23 4.71
C ASP A 28 -22.64 -3.78 4.74
N PRO A 29 -21.58 -3.51 3.97
CA PRO A 29 -20.89 -2.24 4.01
C PRO A 29 -21.74 -1.13 3.38
N LYS A 30 -21.77 0.03 4.03
CA LYS A 30 -22.29 1.24 3.42
C LYS A 30 -21.21 1.91 2.57
N ILE A 31 -21.13 1.48 1.31
CA ILE A 31 -20.20 2.03 0.33
C ILE A 31 -20.62 3.46 -0.03
N SER A 32 -19.71 4.43 0.14
CA SER A 32 -19.94 5.82 -0.26
C SER A 32 -19.95 5.93 -1.78
N LYS A 33 -20.62 6.95 -2.35
CA LYS A 33 -20.55 7.22 -3.79
C LYS A 33 -19.11 7.43 -4.27
N LYS A 34 -18.28 8.03 -3.42
CA LYS A 34 -16.86 8.26 -3.66
C LYS A 34 -16.10 6.94 -3.81
N PHE A 35 -16.30 6.01 -2.88
CA PHE A 35 -15.71 4.67 -2.96
C PHE A 35 -16.23 3.91 -4.18
N GLN A 36 -17.54 3.93 -4.42
CA GLN A 36 -18.11 3.28 -5.60
C GLN A 36 -17.48 3.80 -6.91
N ASN A 37 -17.37 5.12 -7.05
CA ASN A 37 -16.75 5.75 -8.23
C ASN A 37 -15.28 5.33 -8.40
N ALA A 38 -14.51 5.26 -7.31
CA ALA A 38 -13.11 4.85 -7.35
C ALA A 38 -12.96 3.38 -7.82
N ILE A 39 -13.80 2.48 -7.32
CA ILE A 39 -13.85 1.09 -7.78
C ILE A 39 -14.25 1.01 -9.26
N ASP A 40 -15.26 1.76 -9.67
CA ASP A 40 -15.74 1.76 -11.05
C ASP A 40 -14.68 2.33 -12.01
N GLU A 41 -13.92 3.33 -11.59
CA GLU A 41 -12.76 3.84 -12.33
C GLU A 41 -11.72 2.74 -12.56
N GLN A 42 -11.31 2.01 -11.52
CA GLN A 42 -10.35 0.91 -11.66
C GLN A 42 -10.88 -0.22 -12.53
N LYS A 43 -12.16 -0.56 -12.43
CA LYS A 43 -12.81 -1.55 -13.31
C LYS A 43 -12.86 -1.09 -14.76
N ASN A 44 -13.15 0.19 -14.99
CA ASN A 44 -13.13 0.77 -16.32
C ASN A 44 -11.73 0.73 -16.91
N GLN A 45 -10.70 1.15 -16.17
CA GLN A 45 -9.29 1.05 -16.58
C GLN A 45 -8.90 -0.40 -16.91
N PHE A 46 -9.27 -1.35 -16.06
CA PHE A 46 -9.07 -2.77 -16.30
C PHE A 46 -9.69 -3.26 -17.62
N ASN A 47 -10.84 -2.71 -18.03
CA ASN A 47 -11.50 -3.11 -19.28
C ASN A 47 -10.73 -2.69 -20.55
N TRP A 48 -9.82 -1.72 -20.46
CA TRP A 48 -8.95 -1.31 -21.57
C TRP A 48 -7.74 -2.21 -21.77
N LEU A 49 -7.42 -3.07 -20.80
CA LEU A 49 -6.35 -4.05 -20.95
C LEU A 49 -6.68 -5.09 -22.02
N ASP A 50 -5.66 -5.65 -22.66
CA ASP A 50 -5.84 -6.82 -23.51
C ASP A 50 -6.30 -8.05 -22.70
N GLU A 51 -6.91 -9.02 -23.37
CA GLU A 51 -7.49 -10.19 -22.72
C GLU A 51 -6.46 -11.06 -21.97
N SER A 52 -5.21 -11.11 -22.45
CA SER A 52 -4.17 -11.90 -21.77
C SER A 52 -3.80 -11.30 -20.42
N ASN A 53 -3.70 -9.97 -20.34
CA ASN A 53 -3.45 -9.26 -19.08
C ASN A 53 -4.67 -9.34 -18.14
N LYS A 54 -5.89 -9.24 -18.68
CA LYS A 54 -7.12 -9.42 -17.88
C LYS A 54 -7.19 -10.80 -17.24
N GLU A 55 -6.92 -11.85 -18.00
CA GLU A 55 -6.92 -13.24 -17.52
C GLU A 55 -5.84 -13.46 -16.45
N LYS A 56 -4.62 -12.98 -16.72
CA LYS A 56 -3.50 -13.03 -15.77
C LYS A 56 -3.88 -12.39 -14.43
N ILE A 57 -4.37 -11.15 -14.46
CA ILE A 57 -4.71 -10.40 -13.24
C ILE A 57 -5.84 -11.09 -12.49
N LYS A 58 -6.93 -11.49 -13.14
CA LYS A 58 -8.07 -12.18 -12.50
C LYS A 58 -7.65 -13.44 -11.74
N ASN A 59 -6.61 -14.12 -12.21
CA ASN A 59 -6.11 -15.37 -11.64
C ASN A 59 -5.08 -15.18 -10.50
N TYR A 60 -4.66 -13.95 -10.18
CA TYR A 60 -3.81 -13.72 -9.02
C TYR A 60 -4.52 -14.09 -7.72
N SER A 61 -3.78 -14.69 -6.78
CA SER A 61 -4.24 -14.88 -5.42
C SER A 61 -3.97 -13.64 -4.56
N MET A 62 -4.64 -13.54 -3.42
CA MET A 62 -4.38 -12.46 -2.47
C MET A 62 -2.93 -12.50 -1.98
N GLU A 63 -2.40 -13.69 -1.71
CA GLU A 63 -1.02 -13.90 -1.27
C GLU A 63 -0.02 -13.40 -2.31
N PHE A 64 -0.29 -13.65 -3.60
CA PHE A 64 0.51 -13.11 -4.69
C PHE A 64 0.52 -11.58 -4.70
N ILE A 65 -0.65 -10.94 -4.60
CA ILE A 65 -0.75 -9.47 -4.58
C ILE A 65 0.00 -8.89 -3.37
N LEU A 66 -0.20 -9.47 -2.19
CA LEU A 66 0.48 -9.03 -0.97
C LEU A 66 2.00 -9.22 -1.08
N ASP A 67 2.49 -10.32 -1.66
CA ASP A 67 3.91 -10.51 -1.95
C ASP A 67 4.45 -9.40 -2.88
N LYS A 68 3.71 -9.01 -3.93
CA LYS A 68 4.14 -7.92 -4.81
C LYS A 68 4.25 -6.59 -4.08
N ILE A 69 3.30 -6.30 -3.20
CA ILE A 69 3.33 -5.11 -2.37
C ILE A 69 4.54 -5.13 -1.42
N ASP A 70 4.80 -6.26 -0.77
CA ASP A 70 5.76 -6.37 0.32
C ASP A 70 7.22 -6.55 -0.14
N ASN A 71 7.43 -7.09 -1.35
CA ASN A 71 8.73 -7.62 -1.77
C ASN A 71 9.17 -7.23 -3.19
N ASN A 72 8.26 -6.81 -4.07
CA ASN A 72 8.60 -6.70 -5.49
C ASN A 72 8.96 -5.26 -5.91
N GLN A 73 10.05 -5.09 -6.66
CA GLN A 73 10.50 -3.76 -7.10
C GLN A 73 9.82 -3.28 -8.39
N GLU A 74 9.21 -4.17 -9.17
CA GLU A 74 8.55 -3.80 -10.42
C GLU A 74 7.32 -2.95 -10.12
N TYR A 75 7.46 -1.64 -10.37
CA TYR A 75 6.42 -0.64 -10.11
C TYR A 75 5.09 -0.99 -10.78
N GLY A 76 5.15 -1.61 -11.97
CA GLY A 76 3.97 -2.05 -12.73
C GLY A 76 2.98 -2.90 -11.94
N TYR A 77 3.45 -3.72 -10.98
CA TYR A 77 2.55 -4.55 -10.18
C TYR A 77 1.61 -3.75 -9.26
N LEU A 78 1.90 -2.48 -8.97
CA LEU A 78 0.96 -1.66 -8.22
C LEU A 78 -0.30 -1.36 -9.04
N PHE A 79 -0.20 -1.22 -10.37
CA PHE A 79 -1.38 -1.08 -11.23
C PHE A 79 -2.16 -2.39 -11.34
N ASP A 80 -1.46 -3.51 -11.53
CA ASP A 80 -2.08 -4.85 -11.47
C ASP A 80 -2.86 -5.03 -10.15
N ALA A 81 -2.28 -4.59 -9.03
CA ALA A 81 -2.92 -4.63 -7.73
C ALA A 81 -4.16 -3.72 -7.65
N GLU A 82 -4.11 -2.48 -8.15
CA GLU A 82 -5.28 -1.58 -8.20
C GLU A 82 -6.47 -2.27 -8.87
N TYR A 83 -6.23 -2.90 -10.04
CA TYR A 83 -7.27 -3.62 -10.77
C TYR A 83 -7.78 -4.83 -10.00
N TRP A 84 -6.87 -5.66 -9.47
CA TRP A 84 -7.26 -6.85 -8.72
C TRP A 84 -8.08 -6.51 -7.47
N ILE A 85 -7.68 -5.47 -6.75
CA ILE A 85 -8.37 -4.99 -5.55
C ILE A 85 -9.78 -4.51 -5.90
N ALA A 86 -10.00 -3.89 -7.06
CA ALA A 86 -11.33 -3.43 -7.47
C ALA A 86 -12.38 -4.56 -7.52
N PHE A 87 -11.95 -5.81 -7.72
CA PHE A 87 -12.80 -7.00 -7.69
C PHE A 87 -12.76 -7.78 -6.37
N ASN A 88 -11.83 -7.46 -5.47
CA ASN A 88 -11.55 -8.24 -4.25
C ASN A 88 -11.39 -7.39 -2.98
N TYR A 89 -11.85 -6.14 -3.01
CA TYR A 89 -11.56 -5.12 -1.99
C TYR A 89 -11.90 -5.58 -0.56
N GLU A 90 -12.99 -6.33 -0.39
CA GLU A 90 -13.43 -6.83 0.92
C GLU A 90 -12.38 -7.70 1.61
N LYS A 91 -11.62 -8.48 0.84
CA LYS A 91 -10.61 -9.40 1.38
C LYS A 91 -9.32 -8.68 1.72
N ILE A 92 -8.90 -7.75 0.86
CA ILE A 92 -7.55 -7.20 0.88
C ILE A 92 -7.44 -5.85 1.59
N ILE A 93 -8.49 -5.02 1.62
CA ILE A 93 -8.46 -3.74 2.34
C ILE A 93 -7.98 -3.90 3.80
N PRO A 94 -8.51 -4.86 4.60
CA PRO A 94 -8.00 -5.10 5.95
C PRO A 94 -6.50 -5.42 6.00
N GLN A 95 -5.99 -6.14 5.00
CA GLN A 95 -4.59 -6.55 4.90
C GLN A 95 -3.67 -5.37 4.50
N LEU A 96 -4.17 -4.44 3.67
CA LEU A 96 -3.47 -3.20 3.34
C LEU A 96 -3.39 -2.27 4.56
N ILE A 97 -4.47 -2.16 5.34
CA ILE A 97 -4.46 -1.34 6.56
C ILE A 97 -3.42 -1.84 7.56
N ASN A 98 -3.26 -3.16 7.70
CA ASN A 98 -2.22 -3.76 8.54
C ASN A 98 -0.79 -3.40 8.12
N ARG A 99 -0.57 -3.04 6.85
CA ARG A 99 0.74 -2.71 6.27
C ARG A 99 1.12 -1.24 6.39
N ILE A 100 0.21 -0.36 6.79
CA ILE A 100 0.47 1.09 6.87
C ILE A 100 1.62 1.43 7.84
N THR A 101 1.86 0.60 8.84
CA THR A 101 2.96 0.79 9.81
C THR A 101 4.25 0.07 9.41
N ASP A 102 4.26 -0.67 8.28
CA ASP A 102 5.43 -1.38 7.80
C ASP A 102 6.36 -0.45 7.01
N LYS A 103 7.47 -0.07 7.67
CA LYS A 103 8.49 0.81 7.10
C LYS A 103 9.52 0.10 6.22
N LYS A 104 9.37 -1.20 5.96
CA LYS A 104 10.31 -1.94 5.11
C LYS A 104 10.45 -1.24 3.76
N GLU A 105 11.71 -0.97 3.39
CA GLU A 105 12.05 -0.48 2.06
C GLU A 105 12.16 -1.66 1.09
N VAL A 106 11.52 -1.51 -0.07
CA VAL A 106 11.49 -2.48 -1.15
C VAL A 106 12.31 -1.97 -2.34
N GLY A 107 12.25 -0.66 -2.62
CA GLY A 107 12.82 -0.04 -3.82
C GLY A 107 11.84 -0.06 -5.01
N LEU A 108 12.25 0.53 -6.13
CA LEU A 108 11.49 0.56 -7.38
C LEU A 108 12.41 0.39 -8.59
N VAL A 109 11.95 -0.38 -9.57
CA VAL A 109 12.51 -0.46 -10.92
C VAL A 109 11.42 -0.20 -11.96
N ASN A 110 11.82 0.09 -13.19
CA ASN A 110 10.92 0.37 -14.31
C ASN A 110 9.89 1.48 -13.99
N SER A 111 10.38 2.55 -13.35
CA SER A 111 9.60 3.66 -12.79
C SER A 111 9.72 4.95 -13.61
N ALA A 112 9.92 4.85 -14.93
CA ALA A 112 10.14 6.03 -15.79
C ALA A 112 8.91 6.96 -15.84
N ASP A 113 7.70 6.40 -15.72
CA ASP A 113 6.44 7.12 -15.70
C ASP A 113 5.95 7.46 -14.28
N LEU A 114 6.85 7.49 -13.29
CA LEU A 114 6.53 7.79 -11.90
C LEU A 114 7.34 8.99 -11.42
N MET A 115 6.67 9.90 -10.74
CA MET A 115 7.29 11.02 -10.05
C MET A 115 6.92 11.01 -8.56
N ILE A 116 7.91 10.72 -7.72
CA ILE A 116 7.86 10.91 -6.26
C ILE A 116 8.87 12.00 -5.94
N LEU A 117 8.40 13.23 -5.72
CA LEU A 117 9.26 14.41 -5.65
C LEU A 117 10.38 14.27 -4.61
N GLU A 118 10.06 13.81 -3.40
CA GLU A 118 11.07 13.63 -2.33
C GLU A 118 12.17 12.62 -2.73
N ARG A 119 11.81 11.55 -3.45
CA ARG A 119 12.78 10.56 -3.96
C ARG A 119 13.59 11.08 -5.15
N ILE A 120 13.02 11.99 -5.95
CA ILE A 120 13.76 12.70 -7.01
C ILE A 120 14.76 13.69 -6.39
N GLU A 121 14.33 14.47 -5.41
CA GLU A 121 15.17 15.45 -4.72
C GLU A 121 16.33 14.82 -3.95
N SER A 122 16.11 13.64 -3.35
CA SER A 122 17.16 12.87 -2.67
C SER A 122 18.09 12.10 -3.61
N GLY A 123 17.69 11.90 -4.88
CA GLY A 123 18.45 11.16 -5.88
C GLY A 123 18.17 9.65 -5.93
N ASP A 124 17.23 9.15 -5.12
CA ASP A 124 16.82 7.73 -5.10
C ASP A 124 15.96 7.34 -6.31
N LEU A 125 15.31 8.31 -6.95
CA LEU A 125 14.49 8.14 -8.14
C LEU A 125 14.93 9.12 -9.22
N LYS A 126 15.18 8.62 -10.44
CA LYS A 126 15.47 9.50 -11.58
C LYS A 126 14.19 10.21 -12.04
N GLY A 127 14.22 11.54 -12.10
CA GLY A 127 13.15 12.33 -12.72
C GLY A 127 13.27 12.37 -14.23
N TYR A 128 12.17 12.09 -14.94
CA TYR A 128 12.10 12.12 -16.41
C TYR A 128 11.32 13.32 -16.97
N GLY A 129 10.71 14.15 -16.11
CA GLY A 129 9.94 15.33 -16.50
C GLY A 129 8.51 15.03 -16.97
N HIS A 130 8.10 13.76 -16.96
CA HIS A 130 6.74 13.29 -17.18
C HIS A 130 6.43 12.10 -16.27
N GLY A 131 5.16 11.73 -16.16
CA GLY A 131 4.70 10.59 -15.37
C GLY A 131 3.61 10.94 -14.37
N LEU A 132 3.13 9.90 -13.66
CA LEU A 132 2.18 10.04 -12.57
C LEU A 132 2.87 10.62 -11.34
N ILE A 133 2.35 11.74 -10.83
CA ILE A 133 2.81 12.30 -9.55
C ILE A 133 2.15 11.51 -8.42
N VAL A 134 2.96 10.96 -7.53
CA VAL A 134 2.49 10.25 -6.34
C VAL A 134 3.13 10.85 -5.09
N ASN A 135 2.29 11.17 -4.10
CA ASN A 135 2.72 11.74 -2.83
C ASN A 135 3.17 10.67 -1.82
N ASP A 136 2.69 9.43 -1.98
CA ASP A 136 3.11 8.30 -1.17
C ASP A 136 4.50 7.81 -1.59
N ASP A 137 5.35 7.49 -0.61
CA ASP A 137 6.66 6.90 -0.83
C ASP A 137 6.53 5.42 -1.20
N LEU A 138 6.36 5.14 -2.49
CA LEU A 138 6.18 3.79 -3.03
C LEU A 138 7.46 2.91 -2.91
N PHE A 139 8.59 3.46 -2.43
CA PHE A 139 9.74 2.65 -2.04
C PHE A 139 9.47 1.81 -0.79
N THR A 140 8.45 2.14 0.01
CA THR A 140 8.11 1.44 1.26
C THR A 140 6.82 0.66 1.18
N VAL A 141 6.70 -0.40 1.99
CA VAL A 141 5.46 -1.19 2.12
C VAL A 141 4.29 -0.30 2.57
N ALA A 142 4.51 0.56 3.58
CA ALA A 142 3.53 1.52 4.06
C ALA A 142 3.00 2.45 2.96
N GLY A 143 3.89 3.05 2.15
CA GLY A 143 3.48 3.95 1.08
C GLY A 143 2.71 3.25 -0.04
N ARG A 144 3.13 2.05 -0.42
CA ARG A 144 2.38 1.21 -1.39
C ARG A 144 0.98 0.89 -0.87
N ALA A 145 0.87 0.47 0.39
CA ALA A 145 -0.42 0.14 1.00
C ALA A 145 -1.35 1.36 1.06
N ASN A 146 -0.86 2.53 1.48
CA ASN A 146 -1.66 3.76 1.55
C ASN A 146 -2.09 4.25 0.15
N ARG A 147 -1.19 4.17 -0.84
CA ARG A 147 -1.50 4.53 -2.23
C ARG A 147 -2.60 3.65 -2.81
N LEU A 148 -2.54 2.34 -2.58
CA LEU A 148 -3.56 1.39 -3.05
C LEU A 148 -4.90 1.63 -2.36
N LEU A 149 -4.91 1.84 -1.04
CA LEU A 149 -6.12 2.20 -0.31
C LEU A 149 -6.75 3.49 -0.86
N THR A 150 -5.94 4.51 -1.11
CA THR A 150 -6.39 5.78 -1.71
C THR A 150 -6.96 5.57 -3.10
N ALA A 151 -6.29 4.78 -3.96
CA ALA A 151 -6.70 4.51 -5.33
C ALA A 151 -8.09 3.87 -5.41
N VAL A 152 -8.32 2.84 -4.57
CA VAL A 152 -9.50 1.99 -4.69
C VAL A 152 -10.68 2.49 -3.87
N THR A 153 -10.43 3.29 -2.82
CA THR A 153 -11.50 3.88 -2.00
C THR A 153 -11.84 5.31 -2.38
N GLY A 154 -10.93 5.99 -3.10
CA GLY A 154 -10.97 7.44 -3.31
C GLY A 154 -10.70 8.24 -2.04
N GLU A 155 -10.62 7.63 -0.85
CA GLU A 155 -10.37 8.34 0.40
C GLU A 155 -8.92 8.78 0.53
N ASN A 156 -8.70 9.89 1.22
CA ASN A 156 -7.37 10.42 1.47
C ASN A 156 -7.29 10.91 2.91
N PHE A 157 -6.50 10.20 3.72
CA PHE A 157 -6.30 10.49 5.14
C PHE A 157 -4.89 11.05 5.45
N GLY A 158 -4.11 11.31 4.40
CA GLY A 158 -2.70 11.68 4.44
C GLY A 158 -1.88 10.84 3.44
N SER A 159 -0.60 11.20 3.30
CA SER A 159 0.37 10.44 2.52
C SER A 159 1.48 9.89 3.42
N VAL A 160 2.09 8.80 2.99
CA VAL A 160 3.33 8.28 3.57
C VAL A 160 4.50 8.95 2.86
N SER A 161 5.37 9.63 3.57
CA SER A 161 6.59 10.23 3.01
C SER A 161 7.82 9.40 3.38
N MET A 162 8.95 9.64 2.73
CA MET A 162 10.20 8.94 3.10
C MET A 162 10.65 9.29 4.54
N LYS A 163 10.11 10.38 5.09
CA LYS A 163 10.37 10.88 6.45
C LYS A 163 9.30 10.48 7.46
N SER A 164 8.24 9.79 7.07
CA SER A 164 7.16 9.40 7.99
C SER A 164 7.70 8.64 9.20
N THR A 165 7.36 9.12 10.39
CA THR A 165 7.75 8.47 11.64
C THR A 165 6.80 7.32 11.97
N PRO A 166 7.20 6.36 12.82
CA PRO A 166 6.28 5.31 13.28
C PRO A 166 4.98 5.86 13.89
N LYS A 167 5.05 7.03 14.55
CA LYS A 167 3.88 7.71 15.11
C LYS A 167 2.94 8.21 14.01
N ASP A 168 3.47 8.82 12.95
CA ASP A 168 2.66 9.31 11.82
C ASP A 168 1.93 8.16 11.14
N LEU A 169 2.63 7.04 10.93
CA LEU A 169 2.06 5.84 10.30
C LEU A 169 0.97 5.21 11.18
N HIS A 170 1.15 5.19 12.50
CA HIS A 170 0.12 4.69 13.40
C HIS A 170 -1.14 5.56 13.37
N ILE A 171 -0.98 6.89 13.40
CA ILE A 171 -2.10 7.84 13.25
C ILE A 171 -2.82 7.63 11.91
N LEU A 172 -2.08 7.43 10.83
CA LEU A 172 -2.66 7.15 9.51
C LEU A 172 -3.43 5.82 9.51
N GLN A 173 -2.86 4.77 10.10
CA GLN A 173 -3.51 3.47 10.26
C GLN A 173 -4.80 3.57 11.07
N GLU A 174 -4.81 4.32 12.17
CA GLU A 174 -6.00 4.57 12.99
C GLU A 174 -7.13 5.23 12.20
N LYS A 175 -6.81 6.20 11.33
CA LYS A 175 -7.82 6.83 10.45
C LYS A 175 -8.44 5.83 9.48
N TRP A 176 -7.63 4.95 8.89
CA TRP A 176 -8.13 3.89 8.02
C TRP A 176 -8.97 2.85 8.76
N ILE A 177 -8.57 2.46 9.97
CA ILE A 177 -9.36 1.56 10.83
C ILE A 177 -10.70 2.20 11.20
N PHE A 178 -10.68 3.49 11.56
CA PHE A 178 -11.90 4.25 11.85
C PHE A 178 -12.82 4.24 10.63
N TRP A 179 -12.31 4.60 9.45
CA TRP A 179 -13.07 4.55 8.21
C TRP A 179 -13.68 3.16 7.93
N LEU A 180 -12.89 2.09 8.06
CA LEU A 180 -13.35 0.72 7.84
C LEU A 180 -14.51 0.36 8.79
N ASN A 181 -14.47 0.84 10.03
CA ASN A 181 -15.52 0.62 11.02
C ASN A 181 -16.79 1.44 10.74
N GLU A 182 -16.66 2.66 10.21
CA GLU A 182 -17.80 3.51 9.87
C GLU A 182 -18.62 2.97 8.69
N LEU A 183 -18.02 2.12 7.83
CA LEU A 183 -18.76 1.40 6.79
C LEU A 183 -19.91 0.55 7.37
N LYS A 184 -19.91 0.18 8.65
CA LYS A 184 -21.01 -0.58 9.29
C LYS A 184 -22.20 0.29 9.68
N LYS A 185 -22.02 1.60 9.85
CA LYS A 185 -23.04 2.46 10.42
C LYS A 185 -24.01 2.93 9.35
N LYS A 186 -25.30 2.65 9.56
CA LYS A 186 -26.41 3.18 8.76
C LYS A 186 -26.30 4.72 8.82
N GLN A 187 -26.04 5.44 7.71
CA GLN A 187 -26.19 6.90 7.77
C GLN A 187 -27.65 7.16 8.15
N ALA A 188 -27.85 7.98 9.18
CA ALA A 188 -29.14 8.56 9.46
C ALA A 188 -29.64 9.32 8.21
N PRO A 189 -30.94 9.28 7.93
CA PRO A 189 -31.53 9.99 6.80
C PRO A 189 -31.27 11.50 6.86
#